data_AF-A0A9E3VXE0-F1
#
_entry.id   AF-A0A9E3VXE0-F1
#
_cell.length_a   1.000
_cell.length_b   1.000
_cell.length_c   1.000
_cell.angle_alpha   90.00
_cell.angle_beta   90.00
_cell.angle_gamma   90.00
#
_symmetry.space_group_name_H-M   'P 1'
#
loop_
_entity.id
_entity.type
_entity.pdbx_description
1 polymer ?
#
loop_
_entity_poly.entity_id
_entity_poly.type
_entity_poly.pdbx_seq_one_letter_code
_entity_poly.pdbx_strand_id
1 'polypeptide(L)'
;MSARESMRMEGRDYSLIAVAVMFVIFGLGVSNSVIPNYHEQQALETRQVELQSLVDHQADENARIEDEIQALDDPYYMAQVLVEKFGYTHAEPVVENSDDK
;
A
#
# COMPACT_ATOMS: atom_id res chain seq x y z
N MET A 1 -69.77 -23.22 4.24
CA MET A 1 -68.97 -22.10 3.71
C MET A 1 -68.28 -22.61 2.47
N SER A 2 -68.71 -22.12 1.31
CA SER A 2 -68.54 -22.82 0.03
C SER A 2 -67.17 -22.56 -0.58
N ALA A 3 -66.55 -23.60 -1.14
CA ALA A 3 -65.32 -23.55 -1.94
C ALA A 3 -65.42 -22.72 -3.24
N ARG A 4 -66.49 -21.93 -3.40
CA ARG A 4 -66.66 -20.95 -4.49
C ARG A 4 -66.10 -19.57 -4.15
N GLU A 5 -65.72 -19.32 -2.90
CA GLU A 5 -65.14 -18.04 -2.48
C GLU A 5 -63.62 -17.97 -2.72
N SER A 6 -62.97 -19.11 -2.98
CA SER A 6 -61.52 -19.20 -3.23
C SER A 6 -61.08 -19.09 -4.69
N MET A 7 -62.00 -18.79 -5.63
CA MET A 7 -61.71 -18.68 -7.08
C MET A 7 -62.11 -17.32 -7.68
N ARG A 8 -62.17 -16.27 -6.86
CA ARG A 8 -62.21 -14.88 -7.35
C ARG A 8 -60.99 -14.11 -6.87
N MET A 9 -59.81 -14.65 -7.15
CA MET A 9 -58.67 -13.77 -7.38
C MET A 9 -58.85 -13.26 -8.81
N GLU A 10 -59.29 -12.01 -8.94
CA GLU A 10 -59.36 -11.32 -10.22
C GLU A 10 -57.95 -11.27 -10.82
N GLY A 11 -57.83 -11.21 -12.16
CA GLY A 11 -56.52 -11.14 -12.85
C GLY A 11 -55.59 -10.01 -12.36
N ARG A 12 -56.13 -9.03 -11.62
CA ARG A 12 -55.40 -7.97 -10.92
C ARG A 12 -54.59 -8.45 -9.71
N ASP A 13 -55.03 -9.50 -9.03
CA ASP A 13 -54.31 -10.05 -7.86
C ASP A 13 -53.16 -10.95 -8.31
N TYR A 14 -53.35 -11.68 -9.42
CA TYR A 14 -52.29 -12.44 -10.07
C TYR A 14 -51.18 -11.54 -10.63
N SER A 15 -51.53 -10.38 -11.18
CA SER A 15 -50.52 -9.41 -11.65
C SER A 15 -49.75 -8.79 -10.49
N LEU A 16 -50.40 -8.52 -9.35
CA LEU A 16 -49.74 -8.00 -8.16
C LEU A 16 -48.76 -9.02 -7.57
N ILE A 17 -49.15 -10.29 -7.48
CA ILE A 17 -48.29 -11.38 -6.99
C ILE A 17 -47.09 -11.57 -7.93
N ALA A 18 -47.31 -11.53 -9.25
CA ALA A 18 -46.22 -11.65 -10.22
C ALA A 18 -45.19 -10.51 -10.11
N VAL A 19 -45.66 -9.27 -9.89
CA VAL A 19 -44.79 -8.11 -9.65
C VAL A 19 -44.01 -8.27 -8.34
N ALA A 20 -44.66 -8.70 -7.26
CA ALA A 20 -43.99 -8.96 -5.99
C ALA A 20 -42.90 -10.03 -6.11
N VAL A 21 -43.16 -11.12 -6.83
CA VAL A 21 -42.18 -12.17 -7.11
C VAL A 21 -41.02 -11.65 -7.94
N MET A 22 -41.28 -10.81 -8.95
CA MET A 22 -40.21 -10.16 -9.72
C MET A 22 -39.32 -9.26 -8.86
N PHE A 23 -39.89 -8.48 -7.94
CA PHE A 23 -39.09 -7.67 -7.01
C PHE A 23 -38.20 -8.51 -6.09
N VAL A 24 -38.69 -9.66 -5.61
CA VAL A 24 -37.90 -10.57 -4.79
C VAL A 24 -36.76 -11.19 -5.59
N ILE A 25 -37.03 -11.67 -6.81
CA ILE A 25 -36.00 -12.26 -7.68
C ILE A 25 -34.95 -11.22 -8.07
N PHE A 26 -35.37 -10.00 -8.43
CA PHE A 26 -34.46 -8.91 -8.77
C PHE A 26 -33.64 -8.46 -7.56
N GLY A 27 -34.27 -8.33 -6.38
CA GLY A 27 -33.60 -8.01 -5.13
C GLY A 27 -32.51 -9.04 -4.79
N LEU A 28 -32.85 -10.33 -4.84
CA LEU A 28 -31.90 -11.42 -4.58
C LEU A 28 -30.76 -11.46 -5.61
N GLY A 29 -31.06 -11.25 -6.89
CA GLY A 29 -30.06 -11.19 -7.97
C GLY A 29 -29.06 -10.05 -7.80
N VAL A 30 -29.53 -8.85 -7.44
CA VAL A 30 -28.65 -7.69 -7.18
C VAL A 30 -27.84 -7.90 -5.91
N SER A 31 -28.43 -8.39 -4.82
CA SER A 31 -27.66 -8.66 -3.58
C SER A 31 -26.58 -9.73 -3.76
N ASN A 32 -26.81 -10.75 -4.60
CA ASN A 32 -25.78 -11.76 -4.89
C ASN A 32 -24.71 -11.29 -5.89
N SER A 33 -24.99 -10.31 -6.76
CA SER A 33 -24.02 -9.86 -7.78
C SER A 33 -23.15 -8.68 -7.34
N VAL A 34 -23.57 -7.89 -6.35
CA VAL A 34 -22.87 -6.65 -5.96
C VAL A 34 -21.77 -6.86 -4.91
N ILE A 35 -21.81 -7.97 -4.16
CA ILE A 35 -20.97 -8.15 -2.98
C ILE A 35 -19.69 -9.01 -3.16
N PRO A 36 -19.53 -9.94 -4.14
CA PRO A 36 -18.39 -10.85 -4.07
C PRO A 36 -17.02 -10.23 -4.38
N ASN A 37 -16.96 -9.06 -5.05
CA ASN A 37 -15.69 -8.49 -5.54
C ASN A 37 -15.16 -7.28 -4.75
N TYR A 38 -15.90 -6.80 -3.75
CA TYR A 38 -15.50 -5.61 -2.99
C TYR A 38 -14.30 -5.90 -2.06
N HIS A 39 -14.25 -7.10 -1.47
CA HIS A 39 -13.14 -7.50 -0.60
C HIS A 39 -11.82 -7.70 -1.37
N GLU A 40 -11.88 -8.23 -2.60
CA GLU A 40 -10.70 -8.37 -3.45
C GLU A 40 -10.19 -6.99 -3.90
N GLN A 41 -11.08 -6.09 -4.30
CA GLN A 41 -10.71 -4.71 -4.65
C GLN A 41 -10.10 -3.97 -3.45
N GLN A 42 -10.71 -4.06 -2.27
CA GLN A 42 -10.18 -3.43 -1.07
C GLN A 42 -8.81 -3.99 -0.66
N ALA A 43 -8.59 -5.30 -0.82
CA ALA A 43 -7.29 -5.93 -0.57
C ALA A 43 -6.22 -5.47 -1.58
N LEU A 44 -6.60 -5.30 -2.85
CA LEU A 44 -5.71 -4.76 -3.88
C LEU A 44 -5.36 -3.29 -3.63
N GLU A 45 -6.34 -2.46 -3.26
CA GLU A 45 -6.13 -1.06 -2.90
C GLU A 45 -5.22 -0.93 -1.67
N THR A 46 -5.44 -1.76 -0.64
CA THR A 46 -4.60 -1.75 0.56
C THR A 46 -3.15 -2.12 0.23
N ARG A 47 -2.95 -3.18 -0.55
CA ARG A 47 -1.61 -3.57 -1.02
C ARG A 47 -0.95 -2.51 -1.90
N GLN A 48 -1.73 -1.81 -2.73
CA GLN A 48 -1.21 -0.74 -3.56
C GLN A 48 -0.70 0.43 -2.71
N VAL A 49 -1.44 0.81 -1.67
CA VAL A 49 -1.02 1.85 -0.73
C VAL A 49 0.23 1.42 0.04
N GLU A 50 0.28 0.18 0.52
CA GLU A 50 1.47 -0.35 1.19
C GLU A 50 2.70 -0.32 0.28
N LEU A 51 2.58 -0.80 -0.96
CA LEU A 51 3.67 -0.79 -1.93
C LEU A 51 4.13 0.63 -2.28
N GLN A 52 3.19 1.57 -2.44
CA GLN A 52 3.52 2.97 -2.70
C GLN A 52 4.30 3.56 -1.53
N SER A 53 3.86 3.31 -0.29
CA SER A 53 4.56 3.80 0.90
C SER A 53 5.99 3.27 1.02
N LEU A 54 6.22 2.03 0.57
CA LEU A 54 7.54 1.40 0.61
C LEU A 54 8.47 1.97 -0.46
N VAL A 55 7.95 2.26 -1.64
CA VAL A 55 8.68 2.97 -2.70
C VAL A 55 9.04 4.38 -2.26
N ASP A 56 8.10 5.12 -1.68
CA ASP A 56 8.34 6.49 -1.21
C ASP A 56 9.40 6.51 -0.10
N HIS A 57 9.32 5.60 0.87
CA HIS A 57 10.35 5.46 1.92
C HIS A 57 11.72 5.15 1.32
N GLN A 58 11.80 4.25 0.34
CA GLN A 58 13.07 3.90 -0.30
C GLN A 58 13.63 5.06 -1.13
N ALA A 59 12.78 5.87 -1.75
CA ALA A 59 13.18 7.09 -2.46
C ALA A 59 13.78 8.12 -1.48
N ASP A 60 13.15 8.32 -0.32
CA ASP A 60 13.65 9.21 0.73
C ASP A 60 15.00 8.75 1.30
N GLU A 61 15.17 7.44 1.52
CA GLU A 61 16.45 6.87 1.95
C GLU A 61 17.55 7.09 0.92
N ASN A 62 17.24 6.89 -0.37
CA ASN A 62 18.20 7.14 -1.45
C ASN A 62 18.58 8.61 -1.53
N ALA A 63 17.62 9.54 -1.42
CA ALA A 63 17.90 10.97 -1.42
C ALA A 63 18.83 11.36 -0.25
N ARG A 64 18.57 10.82 0.95
CA ARG A 64 19.44 11.05 2.12
C ARG A 64 20.87 10.52 1.91
N ILE A 65 21.01 9.35 1.28
CA ILE A 65 22.33 8.78 0.96
C ILE A 65 23.04 9.63 -0.08
N GLU A 66 22.33 10.11 -1.10
CA GLU A 66 22.90 10.99 -2.13
C GLU A 66 23.39 12.32 -1.53
N ASP A 67 22.61 12.92 -0.61
CA ASP A 67 23.03 14.09 0.17
C ASP A 67 24.28 13.82 1.02
N GLU A 68 24.36 12.64 1.68
CA GLU A 68 25.54 12.27 2.48
C GLU A 68 26.77 12.04 1.59
N ILE A 69 26.60 11.44 0.42
CA ILE A 69 27.67 11.29 -0.60
C ILE A 69 28.15 12.67 -1.06
N GLN A 70 27.22 13.58 -1.36
CA GLN A 70 27.58 14.94 -1.78
C GLN A 70 28.29 15.71 -0.67
N ALA A 71 27.91 15.51 0.59
CA ALA A 71 28.60 16.08 1.74
C ALA A 71 30.02 15.49 1.92
N LEU A 72 30.24 14.20 1.62
CA LEU A 72 31.56 13.56 1.65
C LEU A 72 32.51 14.07 0.56
N ASP A 73 32.00 14.73 -0.48
CA ASP A 73 32.82 15.41 -1.50
C ASP A 73 33.44 16.72 -0.95
N ASP A 74 32.99 17.22 0.21
CA ASP A 74 33.66 18.28 0.96
C ASP A 74 34.85 17.70 1.77
N PRO A 75 36.10 18.10 1.47
CA PRO A 75 37.29 17.58 2.15
C PRO A 75 37.32 17.89 3.65
N TYR A 76 36.64 18.94 4.12
CA TYR A 76 36.55 19.25 5.55
C TYR A 76 35.57 18.32 6.28
N TYR A 77 34.43 18.03 5.66
CA TYR A 77 33.46 17.07 6.19
C TYR A 77 34.05 15.65 6.21
N MET A 78 34.75 15.26 5.14
CA MET A 78 35.46 13.98 5.04
C MET A 78 36.50 13.80 6.15
N ALA A 79 37.29 14.85 6.43
CA ALA A 79 38.27 14.83 7.53
C ALA A 79 37.59 14.68 8.90
N GLN A 80 36.46 15.36 9.13
CA GLN A 80 35.70 15.24 10.38
C GLN A 80 35.14 13.82 10.56
N VAL A 81 34.55 13.23 9.52
CA VAL A 81 34.01 11.86 9.56
C VAL A 81 35.10 10.82 9.80
N LEU A 82 36.27 10.97 9.18
CA LEU A 82 37.42 10.07 9.39
C LEU A 82 37.94 10.13 10.83
N VAL A 83 37.95 11.32 11.45
CA VAL A 83 38.35 11.48 12.86
C VAL A 83 37.28 10.94 13.81
N GLU A 84 36.01 11.32 13.64
CA GLU A 84 34.92 10.96 14.56
C GLU A 84 34.48 9.50 14.47
N LYS A 85 34.27 8.98 13.25
CA LYS A 85 33.76 7.60 13.06
C LYS A 85 34.88 6.56 13.02
N PHE A 86 36.07 6.92 12.56
CA PHE A 86 37.17 5.97 12.33
C PHE A 86 38.42 6.24 13.16
N GLY A 87 38.42 7.30 13.99
CA GLY A 87 39.55 7.61 14.89
C GLY A 87 40.84 7.94 14.17
N TYR A 88 40.76 8.41 12.92
CA TYR A 88 41.94 8.66 12.09
C TYR A 88 42.66 9.94 12.54
N THR A 89 43.53 9.82 13.55
CA THR A 89 44.45 10.90 13.91
C THR A 89 45.63 10.90 12.96
N HIS A 90 45.93 12.06 12.38
CA HIS A 90 47.06 12.27 11.46
C HIS A 90 48.35 11.68 12.08
N ALA A 91 48.85 10.58 11.52
CA ALA A 91 50.12 10.01 11.93
C ALA A 91 51.23 10.99 11.51
N GLU A 92 52.04 11.45 12.46
CA GLU A 92 53.24 12.22 12.13
C GLU A 92 54.10 11.43 11.13
N PRO A 93 54.72 12.11 10.15
CA PRO A 93 55.54 11.42 9.16
C PRO A 93 56.64 10.65 9.90
N VAL A 94 56.64 9.33 9.74
CA VAL A 94 57.73 8.47 10.23
C VAL A 94 58.95 8.87 9.41
N VAL A 95 59.78 9.74 9.97
CA VAL A 95 61.10 10.02 9.45
C VAL A 95 61.92 8.75 9.68
N GLU A 96 61.94 7.89 8.68
CA GLU A 96 62.89 6.79 8.61
C GLU A 96 64.27 7.43 8.45
N ASN A 97 64.92 7.73 9.58
CA ASN A 97 66.33 8.10 9.59
C ASN A 97 67.10 6.87 9.12
N SER A 98 67.38 6.83 7.82
CA SER A 98 68.36 5.93 7.22
C SER A 98 69.77 6.39 7.61
N ASP A 99 70.07 6.34 8.90
CA ASP A 99 71.42 6.45 9.43
C ASP A 99 71.75 5.12 10.09
N ASP A 100 72.13 4.13 9.28
CA ASP A 100 72.99 3.05 9.76
C ASP A 100 74.11 2.81 8.74
N LYS A 101 75.30 2.72 9.31
CA LYS A 101 76.63 2.82 8.69
C LYS A 101 77.07 1.59 7.93
#